data_AF-A0A838MZI1-F1
#
_entry.id   AF-A0A838MZI1-F1
#
_cell.length_a   1.000
_cell.length_b   1.000
_cell.length_c   1.000
_cell.angle_alpha   90.00
_cell.angle_beta   90.00
_cell.angle_gamma   90.00
#
_symmetry.space_group_name_H-M   'P 1'
#
loop_
_entity.id
_entity.type
_entity.pdbx_description
1 polymer ?
#
loop_
_entity_poly.entity_id
_entity_poly.type
_entity_poly.pdbx_seq_one_letter_code
_entity_poly.pdbx_strand_id
1 'polypeptide(L)'
;MKIGFAQINPTVGDLRGNFEKITRAYDRLVAAGAELVLTPELAITGYPPQDLVFKSQFVPQNLAILDELHRHVSGVPLLVGYVDRNEGRGKPFHNAAALLGKGASIQKTHKSLLPTYDVFDEDRYFEPAREVRPFKALGRTIGVTICEDIWTEHY
;
A
#
# COMPACT_ATOMS: atom_id res chain seq x y z
N MET A 1 -2.44 14.25 -16.86
CA MET A 1 -2.16 13.32 -15.75
C MET A 1 -0.67 13.28 -15.50
N LYS A 2 -0.22 14.13 -14.59
CA LYS A 2 1.11 14.12 -14.01
C LYS A 2 1.12 13.22 -12.78
N ILE A 3 1.93 12.17 -12.79
CA ILE A 3 2.01 11.20 -11.70
C ILE A 3 3.27 11.49 -10.87
N GLY A 4 3.10 11.62 -9.56
CA GLY A 4 4.18 11.77 -8.60
C GLY A 4 4.59 10.42 -8.01
N PHE A 5 5.82 9.99 -8.27
CA PHE A 5 6.39 8.79 -7.68
C PHE A 5 7.14 9.17 -6.40
N ALA A 6 6.56 8.83 -5.24
CA ALA A 6 7.18 9.08 -3.94
C ALA A 6 8.25 8.02 -3.64
N GLN A 7 9.38 8.08 -4.35
CA GLN A 7 10.52 7.20 -4.11
C GLN A 7 11.19 7.55 -2.76
N ILE A 8 10.71 6.94 -1.69
CA ILE A 8 11.14 7.15 -0.31
C ILE A 8 11.90 5.93 0.21
N ASN A 9 12.57 6.08 1.37
CA ASN A 9 13.27 5.00 2.07
C ASN A 9 12.57 4.72 3.42
N PRO A 10 11.48 3.91 3.44
CA PRO A 10 10.80 3.52 4.67
C PRO A 10 11.72 2.70 5.57
N THR A 11 11.49 2.78 6.88
CA THR A 11 12.20 1.98 7.88
C THR A 11 11.24 0.93 8.42
N VAL A 12 11.62 -0.35 8.35
CA VAL A 12 10.78 -1.45 8.84
C VAL A 12 10.42 -1.22 10.31
N GLY A 13 9.13 -1.24 10.62
CA GLY A 13 8.62 -1.10 11.98
C GLY A 13 8.39 0.35 12.45
N ASP A 14 9.02 1.34 11.81
CA ASP A 14 8.88 2.76 12.17
C ASP A 14 7.65 3.39 11.53
N LEU A 15 6.46 2.98 12.00
CA LEU A 15 5.18 3.41 11.43
C LEU A 15 5.00 4.93 11.41
N ARG A 16 5.49 5.61 12.47
CA ARG A 16 5.36 7.07 12.58
C ARG A 16 6.36 7.79 11.69
N GLY A 17 7.63 7.38 11.67
CA GLY A 17 8.62 7.97 10.77
C GLY A 17 8.27 7.72 9.30
N ASN A 18 7.66 6.56 8.98
CA ASN A 18 7.17 6.27 7.63
C ASN A 18 5.98 7.15 7.24
N PHE A 19 5.01 7.38 8.14
CA PHE A 19 3.94 8.35 7.93
C PHE A 19 4.49 9.74 7.56
N GLU A 20 5.50 10.22 8.29
CA GLU A 20 6.10 11.52 7.99
C GLU A 20 6.86 11.54 6.65
N LYS A 21 7.55 10.45 6.30
CA LYS A 21 8.22 10.33 4.99
C LYS A 21 7.19 10.38 3.85
N ILE A 22 6.06 9.69 4.01
CA ILE A 22 4.97 9.64 3.02
C ILE A 22 4.34 11.03 2.87
N THR A 23 3.94 11.68 3.96
CA THR A 23 3.28 13.00 3.93
C THR A 23 4.20 14.08 3.36
N ARG A 24 5.47 14.15 3.78
CA ARG A 24 6.45 15.09 3.20
C ARG A 24 6.65 14.88 1.69
N ALA A 25 6.71 13.62 1.24
CA ALA A 25 6.86 13.32 -0.18
C ALA A 25 5.60 13.69 -0.96
N TYR A 26 4.42 13.36 -0.41
CA TYR A 26 3.11 13.73 -0.97
C TYR A 26 2.99 15.24 -1.15
N ASP A 27 3.19 16.02 -0.09
CA ASP A 27 3.02 17.48 -0.12
C ASP A 27 3.94 18.13 -1.17
N ARG A 28 5.21 17.69 -1.24
CA ARG A 28 6.17 18.15 -2.24
C ARG A 28 5.73 17.81 -3.67
N LEU A 29 5.21 16.61 -3.90
CA LEU A 29 4.76 16.18 -5.24
C LEU A 29 3.49 16.90 -5.66
N VAL A 30 2.56 17.12 -4.73
CA VAL A 30 1.36 17.95 -4.95
C VAL A 30 1.75 19.38 -5.28
N ALA A 31 2.67 20.00 -4.53
CA ALA A 31 3.19 21.33 -4.83
C ALA A 31 3.89 21.40 -6.20
N ALA A 32 4.48 20.31 -6.66
CA ALA A 32 5.05 20.19 -8.01
C ALA A 32 3.99 19.92 -9.10
N GLY A 33 2.70 19.88 -8.77
CA GLY A 33 1.58 19.73 -9.69
C GLY A 33 1.21 18.27 -10.01
N ALA A 34 1.53 17.31 -9.14
CA ALA A 34 1.06 15.94 -9.29
C ALA A 34 -0.48 15.87 -9.21
N GLU A 35 -1.09 15.09 -10.10
CA GLU A 35 -2.53 14.80 -10.14
C GLU A 35 -2.87 13.45 -9.47
N LEU A 36 -1.85 12.60 -9.27
CA LEU A 36 -1.89 11.34 -8.52
C LEU A 36 -0.51 11.13 -7.90
N VAL A 37 -0.44 10.71 -6.64
CA VAL A 37 0.82 10.34 -5.98
C VAL A 37 0.78 8.86 -5.62
N LEU A 38 1.91 8.17 -5.73
CA LEU A 38 2.02 6.77 -5.34
C LEU A 38 3.32 6.44 -4.61
N THR A 39 3.25 5.53 -3.64
CA THR A 39 4.37 5.09 -2.79
C THR A 39 4.87 3.69 -3.20
N PRO A 40 6.03 3.25 -2.69
CA PRO A 40 6.44 1.86 -2.75
C PRO A 40 5.44 0.92 -2.04
N GLU A 41 5.62 -0.37 -2.30
CA GLU A 41 4.99 -1.48 -1.59
C GLU A 41 5.26 -1.43 -0.08
N LEU A 42 4.24 -1.76 0.72
CA LEU A 42 4.29 -1.75 2.19
C LEU A 42 4.94 -0.50 2.80
N ALA A 43 4.83 0.67 2.16
CA ALA A 43 5.48 1.90 2.60
C ALA A 43 5.12 2.33 4.04
N ILE A 44 3.90 2.03 4.52
CA ILE A 44 3.51 2.32 5.91
C ILE A 44 4.36 1.52 6.90
N THR A 45 4.51 0.21 6.67
CA THR A 45 5.24 -0.68 7.59
C THR A 45 6.74 -0.71 7.35
N GLY A 46 7.17 -0.33 6.15
CA GLY A 46 8.44 -0.75 5.57
C GLY A 46 8.39 -2.21 5.11
N TYR A 47 9.34 -2.59 4.25
CA TYR A 47 9.42 -3.91 3.64
C TYR A 47 10.80 -4.54 3.85
N PRO A 48 10.91 -5.85 4.17
CA PRO A 48 9.81 -6.75 4.57
C PRO A 48 9.48 -6.62 6.07
N PRO A 49 8.20 -6.60 6.49
CA PRO A 49 7.86 -6.57 7.92
C PRO A 49 8.05 -7.93 8.63
N GLN A 50 8.04 -9.04 7.88
CA GLN A 50 8.19 -10.40 8.41
C GLN A 50 7.23 -10.67 9.60
N ASP A 51 7.68 -11.40 10.62
CA ASP A 51 6.88 -11.76 11.81
C ASP A 51 6.34 -10.55 12.61
N LEU A 52 6.76 -9.30 12.33
CA LEU A 52 6.16 -8.11 12.95
C LEU A 52 4.64 -8.03 12.69
N VAL A 53 4.15 -8.56 11.56
CA VAL A 53 2.72 -8.59 11.25
C VAL A 53 1.91 -9.36 12.30
N PHE A 54 2.52 -10.31 13.02
CA PHE A 54 1.87 -11.08 14.08
C PHE A 54 1.94 -10.41 15.46
N LYS A 55 2.65 -9.29 15.61
CA LYS A 55 2.61 -8.50 16.86
C LYS A 55 1.24 -7.86 16.99
N SER A 56 0.57 -8.10 18.11
CA SER A 56 -0.85 -7.76 18.32
C SER A 56 -1.23 -6.32 18.00
N GLN A 57 -0.30 -5.36 18.16
CA GLN A 57 -0.53 -3.94 17.89
C GLN A 57 -0.03 -3.46 16.53
N PHE A 58 0.81 -4.22 15.83
CA PHE A 58 1.48 -3.74 14.62
C PHE A 58 0.51 -3.45 13.48
N VAL A 59 -0.32 -4.45 13.11
CA VAL A 59 -1.33 -4.26 12.06
C VAL A 59 -2.41 -3.25 12.46
N PRO A 60 -2.98 -3.25 13.68
CA PRO A 60 -3.86 -2.17 14.14
C PRO A 60 -3.26 -0.76 14.00
N GLN A 61 -1.99 -0.58 14.37
CA GLN A 61 -1.33 0.72 14.25
C GLN A 61 -1.09 1.10 12.78
N ASN A 62 -0.68 0.16 11.93
CA ASN A 62 -0.56 0.38 10.49
C ASN A 62 -1.91 0.82 9.86
N LEU A 63 -3.04 0.22 10.29
CA LEU A 63 -4.37 0.65 9.82
C LEU A 63 -4.74 2.04 10.35
N ALA A 64 -4.38 2.37 11.59
CA ALA A 64 -4.56 3.72 12.11
C ALA A 64 -3.72 4.77 11.34
N ILE A 65 -2.50 4.41 10.89
CA ILE A 65 -1.70 5.25 9.98
C ILE A 65 -2.41 5.44 8.64
N LEU A 66 -2.99 4.38 8.08
CA LEU A 66 -3.75 4.48 6.83
C LEU A 66 -4.90 5.50 6.95
N ASP A 67 -5.66 5.43 8.03
CA ASP A 67 -6.75 6.38 8.31
C ASP A 67 -6.23 7.81 8.49
N GLU A 68 -5.08 7.98 9.13
CA GLU A 68 -4.44 9.27 9.30
C GLU A 68 -3.97 9.86 7.96
N LEU A 69 -3.34 9.05 7.10
CA LEU A 69 -2.99 9.43 5.73
C LEU A 69 -4.24 9.81 4.93
N HIS A 70 -5.33 9.07 5.09
CA HIS A 70 -6.59 9.37 4.40
C HIS A 70 -7.14 10.74 4.79
N ARG A 71 -6.99 11.13 6.07
CA ARG A 71 -7.34 12.48 6.55
C ARG A 71 -6.37 13.57 6.07
N HIS A 72 -5.09 13.24 5.90
CA HIS A 72 -4.07 14.20 5.41
C HIS A 72 -4.24 14.54 3.93
N VAL A 73 -4.65 13.56 3.11
CA VAL A 73 -4.76 13.72 1.65
C VAL A 73 -5.68 14.89 1.26
N SER A 74 -5.10 15.86 0.54
CA SER A 74 -5.75 17.11 0.16
C SER A 74 -5.91 17.22 -1.36
N GLY A 75 -7.07 16.80 -1.88
CA GLY A 75 -7.48 17.02 -3.28
C GLY A 75 -6.79 16.14 -4.34
N VAL A 76 -5.53 15.75 -4.12
CA VAL A 76 -4.77 14.84 -5.01
C VAL A 76 -4.79 13.43 -4.43
N PRO A 77 -5.29 12.40 -5.13
CA PRO A 77 -5.29 11.04 -4.61
C PRO A 77 -3.89 10.49 -4.32
N LEU A 78 -3.79 9.66 -3.28
CA LEU A 78 -2.57 8.96 -2.86
C LEU A 78 -2.79 7.44 -2.93
N LEU A 79 -1.98 6.73 -3.70
CA LEU A 79 -1.91 5.27 -3.67
C LEU A 79 -0.78 4.84 -2.72
N VAL A 80 -1.12 4.17 -1.62
CA VAL A 80 -0.16 3.81 -0.56
C VAL A 80 -0.13 2.30 -0.29
N GLY A 81 1.07 1.75 -0.14
CA GLY A 81 1.29 0.35 0.25
C GLY A 81 1.20 0.14 1.76
N TYR A 82 0.48 -0.89 2.20
CA TYR A 82 0.21 -1.19 3.60
C TYR A 82 -0.16 -2.67 3.82
N VAL A 83 -0.24 -3.09 5.08
CA VAL A 83 -0.79 -4.42 5.43
C VAL A 83 -2.28 -4.31 5.71
N ASP A 84 -3.12 -5.06 5.00
CA ASP A 84 -4.56 -5.14 5.25
C ASP A 84 -4.92 -6.41 6.05
N ARG A 85 -6.11 -6.43 6.64
CA ARG A 85 -6.69 -7.63 7.26
C ARG A 85 -7.41 -8.47 6.21
N ASN A 86 -7.24 -9.79 6.31
CA ASN A 86 -8.09 -10.76 5.63
C ASN A 86 -9.26 -11.12 6.55
N GLU A 87 -10.49 -10.80 6.13
CA GLU A 87 -11.72 -11.21 6.81
C GLU A 87 -12.26 -12.58 6.34
N GLY A 88 -11.64 -13.13 5.28
CA GLY A 88 -11.99 -14.41 4.68
C GLY A 88 -11.25 -15.60 5.30
N ARG A 89 -11.31 -16.73 4.57
CA ARG A 89 -10.48 -17.91 4.89
C ARG A 89 -9.05 -17.67 4.42
N GLY A 90 -8.10 -18.30 5.11
CA GLY A 90 -6.69 -18.26 4.77
C GLY A 90 -5.86 -17.55 5.83
N LYS A 91 -4.74 -16.95 5.41
CA LYS A 91 -3.85 -16.18 6.30
C LYS A 91 -4.50 -14.88 6.73
N PRO A 92 -4.16 -14.34 7.92
CA PRO A 92 -4.89 -13.23 8.52
C PRO A 92 -4.67 -11.86 7.84
N PHE A 93 -3.71 -11.75 6.91
CA PHE A 93 -3.30 -10.48 6.34
C PHE A 93 -3.19 -10.53 4.82
N HIS A 94 -3.22 -9.35 4.20
CA HIS A 94 -2.88 -9.15 2.79
C HIS A 94 -1.77 -8.11 2.66
N ASN A 95 -0.88 -8.31 1.69
CA ASN A 95 -0.06 -7.24 1.13
C ASN A 95 -0.93 -6.40 0.20
N ALA A 96 -1.08 -5.11 0.48
CA ALA A 96 -2.16 -4.31 -0.07
C ALA A 96 -1.72 -2.92 -0.53
N ALA A 97 -2.46 -2.37 -1.48
CA ALA A 97 -2.40 -0.97 -1.87
C ALA A 97 -3.77 -0.32 -1.72
N ALA A 98 -3.80 0.88 -1.12
CA ALA A 98 -5.00 1.66 -0.90
C ALA A 98 -4.94 2.98 -1.66
N LEU A 99 -5.99 3.30 -2.42
CA LEU A 99 -6.18 4.60 -3.03
C LEU A 99 -7.00 5.49 -2.09
N LEU A 100 -6.35 6.52 -1.59
CA LEU A 100 -6.89 7.53 -0.68
C LEU A 100 -7.28 8.77 -1.49
N GLY A 101 -8.48 9.29 -1.28
CA GLY A 101 -8.95 10.49 -1.94
C GLY A 101 -9.86 11.32 -1.02
N LYS A 102 -9.77 12.64 -1.13
CA LYS A 102 -10.60 13.56 -0.32
C LYS A 102 -12.08 13.35 -0.61
N GLY A 103 -12.85 13.06 0.44
CA GLY A 103 -14.31 12.88 0.34
C GLY A 103 -14.74 11.60 -0.40
N ALA A 104 -13.81 10.67 -0.65
CA ALA A 104 -14.10 9.36 -1.24
C ALA A 104 -13.79 8.26 -0.23
N SER A 105 -14.49 7.12 -0.33
CA SER A 105 -14.11 5.93 0.43
C SER A 105 -12.76 5.39 -0.05
N ILE A 106 -12.03 4.75 0.87
CA ILE A 106 -10.78 4.06 0.54
C ILE A 106 -11.10 2.92 -0.44
N GLN A 107 -10.48 2.94 -1.62
CA GLN A 107 -10.46 1.80 -2.54
C GLN A 107 -9.20 0.98 -2.25
N LYS A 108 -9.30 -0.35 -2.25
CA LYS A 108 -8.20 -1.24 -1.90
C LYS A 108 -8.04 -2.37 -2.91
N THR A 109 -6.81 -2.79 -3.12
CA THR A 109 -6.45 -4.01 -3.86
C THR A 109 -5.42 -4.79 -3.05
N HIS A 110 -5.39 -6.10 -3.28
CA HIS A 110 -4.46 -7.02 -2.64
C HIS A 110 -3.50 -7.57 -3.69
N LYS A 111 -2.29 -7.93 -3.26
CA LYS A 111 -1.29 -8.59 -4.10
C LYS A 111 -1.78 -10.00 -4.46
N SER A 112 -1.61 -10.39 -5.72
CA SER A 112 -2.09 -11.68 -6.25
C SER A 112 -1.00 -12.73 -6.25
N LEU A 113 0.19 -12.36 -6.74
CA LEU A 113 1.36 -13.24 -6.79
C LEU A 113 2.25 -13.01 -5.58
N LEU A 114 2.33 -14.00 -4.69
CA LEU A 114 3.14 -13.96 -3.47
C LEU A 114 4.44 -14.76 -3.69
N PRO A 115 5.60 -14.10 -3.78
CA PRO A 115 6.86 -14.81 -3.98
C PRO A 115 7.26 -15.64 -2.75
N THR A 116 7.78 -16.85 -3.01
CA THR A 116 8.29 -17.81 -2.01
C THR A 116 9.71 -18.30 -2.31
N TYR A 117 10.41 -17.63 -3.22
CA TYR A 117 11.77 -17.97 -3.65
C TYR A 117 12.79 -16.95 -3.14
N ASP A 118 14.06 -17.38 -3.10
CA ASP A 118 15.21 -16.58 -2.69
C ASP A 118 15.02 -15.94 -1.29
N VAL A 119 14.88 -14.62 -1.24
CA VAL A 119 14.73 -13.84 0.00
C VAL A 119 13.28 -13.63 0.43
N PHE A 120 12.32 -14.10 -0.39
CA PHE A 120 10.90 -13.87 -0.18
C PHE A 120 10.21 -15.06 0.49
N ASP A 121 9.37 -14.75 1.48
CA ASP A 121 8.52 -15.72 2.18
C ASP A 121 7.12 -15.12 2.36
N GLU A 122 6.60 -14.43 1.35
CA GLU A 122 5.34 -13.69 1.47
C GLU A 122 4.15 -14.60 1.73
N ASP A 123 4.18 -15.81 1.18
CA ASP A 123 3.15 -16.82 1.42
C ASP A 123 3.09 -17.23 2.91
N ARG A 124 4.13 -17.05 3.72
CA ARG A 124 4.01 -17.27 5.17
C ARG A 124 3.08 -16.26 5.85
N TYR A 125 3.02 -15.03 5.35
CA TYR A 125 2.41 -13.90 6.04
C TYR A 125 1.06 -13.47 5.43
N PHE A 126 0.94 -13.57 4.11
CA PHE A 126 -0.14 -12.97 3.36
C PHE A 126 -0.99 -14.00 2.62
N GLU A 127 -2.29 -13.71 2.51
CA GLU A 127 -3.20 -14.41 1.62
C GLU A 127 -3.19 -13.70 0.25
N PRO A 128 -3.21 -14.43 -0.90
CA PRO A 128 -3.29 -13.79 -2.21
C PRO A 128 -4.67 -13.16 -2.45
N ALA A 129 -4.73 -12.22 -3.38
CA ALA A 129 -5.97 -11.62 -3.84
C ALA A 129 -6.92 -12.69 -4.43
N ARG A 130 -8.19 -12.65 -4.02
CA ARG A 130 -9.24 -13.50 -4.62
C ARG A 130 -9.80 -12.92 -5.91
N GLU A 131 -9.72 -11.60 -6.05
CA GLU A 131 -10.23 -10.87 -7.20
C GLU A 131 -9.42 -9.59 -7.38
N VAL A 132 -9.13 -9.24 -8.64
CA VAL A 132 -8.46 -8.00 -9.01
C VAL A 132 -9.46 -7.11 -9.74
N ARG A 133 -9.68 -5.91 -9.21
CA ARG A 133 -10.56 -4.90 -9.81
C ARG A 133 -9.82 -3.58 -9.98
N PRO A 134 -9.95 -2.90 -11.13
CA PRO A 134 -9.35 -1.59 -11.31
C PRO A 134 -10.08 -0.53 -10.47
N PHE A 135 -9.36 0.49 -10.05
CA PHE A 135 -9.92 1.66 -9.38
C PHE A 135 -10.58 2.61 -10.39
N LYS A 136 -11.61 3.33 -9.91
CA LYS A 136 -12.21 4.45 -10.63
C LYS A 136 -11.82 5.74 -9.91
N ALA A 137 -10.99 6.55 -10.57
CA ALA A 137 -10.53 7.82 -10.03
C ALA A 137 -10.15 8.78 -11.15
N LEU A 138 -10.31 10.09 -10.92
CA LEU A 138 -9.91 11.14 -11.87
C LEU A 138 -10.54 10.96 -13.27
N GLY A 139 -11.78 10.44 -13.34
CA GLY A 139 -12.47 10.13 -14.59
C GLY A 139 -11.86 8.97 -15.39
N ARG A 140 -11.01 8.14 -14.76
CA ARG A 140 -10.26 7.05 -15.41
C ARG A 140 -10.44 5.72 -14.69
N THR A 141 -10.12 4.65 -15.43
CA THR A 141 -9.96 3.30 -14.91
C THR A 141 -8.47 3.05 -14.69
N ILE A 142 -8.07 2.74 -13.46
CA ILE A 142 -6.66 2.59 -13.07
C ILE A 142 -6.44 1.16 -12.60
N GLY A 143 -5.64 0.39 -13.34
CA GLY A 143 -5.14 -0.91 -12.89
C GLY A 143 -3.98 -0.72 -11.94
N VAL A 144 -3.95 -1.51 -10.85
CA VAL A 144 -2.87 -1.49 -9.86
C VAL A 144 -2.35 -2.90 -9.70
N THR A 145 -1.05 -3.05 -9.84
CA THR A 145 -0.29 -4.28 -9.58
C THR A 145 0.70 -3.99 -8.45
N ILE A 146 1.02 -5.00 -7.65
CA ILE A 146 2.01 -4.88 -6.56
C ILE A 146 3.17 -5.82 -6.86
N CYS A 147 4.34 -5.24 -7.15
CA CYS A 147 5.61 -5.91 -7.41
C CYS A 147 5.48 -7.17 -8.28
N GLU A 148 5.52 -8.37 -7.68
CA GLU A 148 5.48 -9.66 -8.37
C GLU A 148 4.25 -9.86 -9.26
N ASP A 149 3.16 -9.13 -9.04
CA ASP A 149 1.96 -9.16 -9.88
C ASP A 149 2.23 -8.85 -11.37
N ILE A 150 3.33 -8.16 -11.72
CA ILE A 150 3.69 -7.87 -13.12
C ILE A 150 4.42 -9.04 -13.82
N TRP A 151 4.81 -10.07 -13.07
CA TRP A 151 5.53 -11.24 -13.57
C TRP A 151 4.56 -12.38 -13.88
N THR A 152 5.09 -13.54 -14.24
CA THR A 152 4.29 -14.75 -14.50
C THR A 152 4.29 -15.68 -13.29
N GLU A 153 3.26 -16.54 -13.17
CA GLU A 153 3.19 -17.60 -12.14
C GLU A 153 4.34 -18.62 -12.20
N HIS A 154 5.14 -18.60 -13.27
CA HIS A 154 6.22 -19.56 -13.54
C HIS A 154 7.61 -18.92 -13.48
N TYR A 155 7.74 -17.75 -12.86
CA TYR A 155 9.03 -17.15 -12.58
C TYR A 155 9.65 -17.75 -11.32
#